data_AF-A0A2U0E145-F1
#
_entry.id   AF-A0A2U0E145-F1
#
_cell.length_a   1.000
_cell.length_b   1.000
_cell.length_c   1.000
_cell.angle_alpha   90.00
_cell.angle_beta   90.00
_cell.angle_gamma   90.00
#
_symmetry.space_group_name_H-M   'P 1'
#
loop_
_entity.id
_entity.type
_entity.pdbx_description
1 polymer ?
#
loop_
_entity_poly.entity_id
_entity_poly.type
_entity_poly.pdbx_seq_one_letter_code
_entity_poly.pdbx_strand_id
1 'polypeptide(L)'
;MNTFDFDIIKDNDRYLLIINEKYYQINEVTYIIFLKIKENYTFQQISQLLAEKYNIFSTSEEVEKSIADIVKPLLKKEKIKNLSFMWFKVDFLFPKHYKKIADNLKFLINPYIFWPVLSVFLLFNVYHLFSLPQYEKSDYCVDTIGIYFITYLFLFVILIIHELGHVTATQFFKQKTYSIGFGLYLIFPVFYADVTNIWALSKYKRIVVNLAGIFFQSILGVLLFCCYSWLDINTNVKDILHNVFIIN
;
A
#
# COMPACT_ATOMS: atom_id res chain seq x y z
N MET A 1 -24.71 12.63 24.90
CA MET A 1 -23.65 11.59 24.96
C MET A 1 -22.60 11.97 23.92
N ASN A 2 -21.33 12.12 24.32
CA ASN A 2 -20.22 12.25 23.38
C ASN A 2 -20.15 10.97 22.55
N THR A 3 -20.85 10.94 21.43
CA THR A 3 -20.78 9.85 20.48
C THR A 3 -19.37 9.82 19.95
N PHE A 4 -18.64 8.78 20.35
CA PHE A 4 -17.33 8.45 19.82
C PHE A 4 -17.35 8.63 18.30
N ASP A 5 -16.40 9.38 17.75
CA ASP A 5 -16.29 9.58 16.31
C ASP A 5 -15.78 8.27 15.70
N PHE A 6 -16.70 7.42 15.26
CA PHE A 6 -16.43 6.13 14.65
C PHE A 6 -17.23 5.96 13.35
N ASP A 7 -16.63 5.25 12.41
CA ASP A 7 -17.29 4.81 11.19
C ASP A 7 -17.29 3.29 11.08
N ILE A 8 -18.21 2.75 10.29
CA ILE A 8 -18.33 1.31 10.05
C ILE A 8 -18.48 1.03 8.57
N ILE A 9 -17.86 -0.05 8.10
CA ILE A 9 -17.95 -0.51 6.71
C ILE A 9 -18.29 -2.00 6.70
N LYS A 10 -19.21 -2.39 5.82
CA LYS A 10 -19.49 -3.79 5.48
C LYS A 10 -19.00 -4.06 4.05
N ASP A 11 -18.16 -5.07 3.89
CA ASP A 11 -17.59 -5.51 2.60
C ASP A 11 -17.69 -7.04 2.51
N ASN A 12 -18.73 -7.53 1.82
CA ASN A 12 -19.11 -8.95 1.78
C ASN A 12 -19.17 -9.56 3.20
N ASP A 13 -18.22 -10.44 3.52
CA ASP A 13 -18.12 -11.16 4.81
C ASP A 13 -17.24 -10.46 5.85
N ARG A 14 -16.79 -9.23 5.57
CA ARG A 14 -15.96 -8.45 6.50
C ARG A 14 -16.71 -7.26 7.05
N TYR A 15 -16.54 -7.05 8.34
CA TYR A 15 -17.05 -5.91 9.06
C TYR A 15 -15.87 -5.12 9.63
N LEU A 16 -15.82 -3.83 9.35
CA LEU A 16 -14.75 -2.93 9.76
C LEU A 16 -15.30 -1.82 10.66
N LEU A 17 -14.55 -1.52 11.71
CA LEU A 17 -14.72 -0.36 12.58
C LEU A 17 -13.54 0.59 12.34
N ILE A 18 -13.85 1.86 12.15
CA ILE A 18 -12.88 2.92 11.90
C ILE A 18 -12.91 3.87 13.09
N ILE A 19 -11.78 3.99 13.79
CA ILE A 19 -11.60 4.91 14.92
C ILE A 19 -10.25 5.59 14.73
N ASN A 20 -10.22 6.93 14.78
CA ASN A 20 -8.98 7.72 14.60
C ASN A 20 -8.19 7.33 13.33
N GLU A 21 -8.88 7.17 12.19
CA GLU A 21 -8.32 6.74 10.89
C GLU A 21 -7.65 5.36 10.88
N LYS A 22 -7.82 4.56 11.94
CA LYS A 22 -7.37 3.16 11.99
C LYS A 22 -8.53 2.22 11.70
N TYR A 23 -8.23 1.16 10.95
CA TYR A 23 -9.18 0.14 10.54
C TYR A 23 -9.05 -1.10 11.42
N TYR A 24 -10.13 -1.51 12.06
CA TYR A 24 -10.21 -2.71 12.89
C TYR A 24 -11.24 -3.68 12.31
N GLN A 25 -10.84 -4.94 12.13
CA GLN A 25 -11.79 -5.98 11.73
C GLN A 25 -12.55 -6.46 12.97
N ILE A 26 -13.87 -6.45 12.88
CA ILE A 26 -14.79 -6.87 13.94
C ILE A 26 -15.69 -8.01 13.44
N ASN A 27 -16.33 -8.72 14.37
CA ASN A 27 -17.32 -9.73 14.03
C ASN A 27 -18.67 -9.08 13.66
N GLU A 28 -19.58 -9.88 13.12
CA GLU A 28 -20.91 -9.42 12.69
C GLU A 28 -21.73 -8.82 13.84
N VAL A 29 -21.72 -9.47 15.01
CA VAL A 29 -22.51 -9.03 16.17
C VAL A 29 -22.07 -7.64 16.62
N THR A 30 -20.76 -7.43 16.79
CA THR A 30 -20.18 -6.14 17.14
C THR A 30 -20.52 -5.09 16.09
N TYR A 31 -20.51 -5.44 14.80
CA TYR A 31 -20.90 -4.51 13.74
C TYR A 31 -22.37 -4.08 13.85
N ILE A 32 -23.28 -5.01 14.13
CA ILE A 32 -24.70 -4.70 14.32
C ILE A 32 -24.90 -3.78 15.52
N ILE A 33 -24.18 -3.99 16.61
CA ILE A 33 -24.21 -3.09 17.78
C ILE A 33 -23.84 -1.66 17.35
N PHE A 34 -22.68 -1.48 16.69
CA PHE A 34 -22.25 -0.15 16.23
C PHE A 34 -23.19 0.45 15.17
N LEU A 35 -23.77 -0.36 14.28
CA LEU A 35 -24.75 0.09 13.30
C LEU A 35 -26.00 0.65 13.97
N LYS A 36 -26.54 -0.07 14.96
CA LYS A 36 -27.74 0.34 15.68
C LYS A 36 -27.51 1.59 16.53
N ILE A 37 -26.32 1.75 17.10
CA ILE A 37 -25.92 3.01 17.75
C ILE A 37 -25.92 4.17 16.74
N LYS A 38 -25.40 3.96 15.53
CA LYS A 38 -25.41 5.00 14.45
C LYS A 38 -26.82 5.33 13.97
N GLU A 39 -27.75 4.39 14.07
CA GLU A 39 -29.19 4.59 13.82
C GLU A 39 -29.94 5.20 15.03
N ASN A 40 -29.24 5.62 16.09
CA ASN A 40 -29.78 6.20 17.33
C ASN A 40 -30.66 5.25 18.19
N TYR A 41 -30.42 3.95 18.15
CA TYR A 41 -31.07 3.00 19.06
C TYR A 41 -30.52 3.13 20.48
N THR A 42 -31.36 2.91 21.49
CA THR A 42 -30.93 2.85 22.89
C THR A 42 -30.28 1.51 23.22
N PHE A 43 -29.42 1.47 24.25
CA PHE A 43 -28.77 0.22 24.68
C PHE A 43 -29.77 -0.87 25.08
N GLN A 44 -30.95 -0.49 25.58
CA GLN A 44 -32.04 -1.42 25.89
C GLN A 44 -32.61 -2.05 24.61
N GLN A 45 -32.85 -1.27 23.57
CA GLN A 45 -33.32 -1.78 22.28
C GLN A 45 -32.29 -2.70 21.61
N ILE A 46 -31.01 -2.37 21.75
CA ILE A 46 -29.91 -3.20 21.23
C ILE A 46 -29.85 -4.55 21.97
N SER A 47 -29.93 -4.52 23.30
CA SER A 47 -30.00 -5.74 24.14
C SER A 47 -31.14 -6.66 23.71
N GLN A 48 -32.34 -6.12 23.50
CA GLN A 48 -33.50 -6.90 23.05
C GLN A 48 -33.28 -7.50 21.65
N LEU A 49 -32.72 -6.73 20.71
CA LEU A 49 -32.41 -7.20 19.37
C LEU A 49 -31.39 -8.34 19.38
N LEU A 50 -30.37 -8.25 20.24
CA LEU A 50 -29.36 -9.31 20.39
C LEU A 50 -29.96 -10.61 20.93
N ALA A 51 -30.91 -10.51 21.87
CA ALA A 51 -31.63 -11.67 22.38
C ALA A 51 -32.51 -12.32 21.31
N GLU A 52 -33.31 -11.53 20.58
CA GLU A 52 -34.26 -12.03 19.58
C GLU A 52 -33.57 -12.65 18.34
N LYS A 53 -32.51 -11.99 17.84
CA LYS A 53 -31.91 -12.35 16.55
C LYS A 53 -30.68 -13.24 16.68
N TYR A 54 -29.93 -13.11 17.76
CA TYR A 54 -28.65 -13.81 17.95
C TYR A 54 -28.63 -14.73 19.18
N ASN A 55 -29.74 -14.81 19.94
CA ASN A 55 -29.85 -15.58 21.18
C ASN A 55 -28.80 -15.18 22.23
N ILE A 56 -28.36 -13.90 22.19
CA ILE A 56 -27.40 -13.32 23.12
C ILE A 56 -28.18 -12.50 24.15
N PHE A 57 -28.28 -13.04 25.37
CA PHE A 57 -28.92 -12.34 26.48
C PHE A 57 -27.90 -11.42 27.16
N SER A 58 -28.16 -10.13 27.17
CA SER A 58 -27.31 -9.13 27.82
C SER A 58 -28.16 -8.00 28.37
N THR A 59 -27.76 -7.38 29.47
CA THR A 59 -28.45 -6.19 30.01
C THR A 59 -28.01 -4.92 29.28
N SER A 60 -28.76 -3.82 29.39
CA SER A 60 -28.38 -2.53 28.81
C SER A 60 -27.03 -2.02 29.32
N GLU A 61 -26.74 -2.27 30.61
CA GLU A 61 -25.46 -1.91 31.25
C GLU A 61 -24.31 -2.76 30.73
N GLU A 62 -24.52 -4.06 30.50
CA GLU A 62 -23.51 -4.95 29.91
C GLU A 62 -23.17 -4.57 28.47
N VAL A 63 -24.18 -4.18 27.67
CA VAL A 63 -23.98 -3.69 26.30
C VAL A 63 -23.16 -2.40 26.33
N GLU A 64 -23.53 -1.44 27.17
CA GLU A 64 -22.80 -0.17 27.31
C GLU A 64 -21.34 -0.41 27.76
N LYS A 65 -21.14 -1.30 28.75
CA LYS A 65 -19.81 -1.66 29.24
C LYS A 65 -18.97 -2.34 28.17
N SER A 66 -19.54 -3.27 27.41
CA SER A 66 -18.82 -3.97 26.32
C SER A 66 -18.36 -3.00 25.22
N ILE A 67 -19.20 -2.03 24.86
CA ILE A 67 -18.84 -0.97 23.92
C ILE A 67 -17.74 -0.09 24.52
N ALA A 68 -17.87 0.31 25.78
CA ALA A 68 -16.86 1.13 26.45
C ALA A 68 -15.52 0.39 26.52
N ASP A 69 -15.51 -0.90 26.79
CA ASP A 69 -14.31 -1.74 26.87
C ASP A 69 -13.66 -1.96 25.50
N ILE A 70 -14.43 -1.94 24.40
CA ILE A 70 -13.89 -1.94 23.03
C ILE A 70 -13.37 -0.56 22.65
N VAL A 71 -14.12 0.51 22.91
CA VAL A 71 -13.83 1.84 22.36
C VAL A 71 -12.77 2.59 23.19
N LYS A 72 -12.82 2.53 24.52
CA LYS A 72 -11.84 3.22 25.40
C LYS A 72 -10.39 2.87 25.09
N PRO A 73 -9.98 1.60 24.92
CA PRO A 73 -8.59 1.28 24.57
C PRO A 73 -8.24 1.75 23.15
N LEU A 74 -9.19 1.74 22.21
CA LEU A 74 -8.94 2.19 20.83
C LEU A 74 -8.83 3.71 20.70
N LEU A 75 -9.43 4.46 21.63
CA LEU A 75 -9.28 5.92 21.74
C LEU A 75 -8.02 6.36 22.45
N LYS A 76 -7.53 5.57 23.42
CA LYS A 76 -6.25 5.88 24.04
C LYS A 76 -5.21 5.87 22.94
N LYS A 77 -4.59 7.03 22.69
CA LYS A 77 -3.30 7.14 22.00
C LYS A 77 -2.23 6.49 22.89
N GLU A 78 -2.37 5.22 23.20
CA GLU A 78 -1.22 4.49 23.71
C GLU A 78 -0.19 4.52 22.59
N LYS A 79 1.01 5.02 22.94
CA LYS A 79 2.22 4.68 22.24
C LYS A 79 2.34 3.17 22.33
N ILE A 80 1.61 2.44 21.49
CA ILE A 80 1.93 1.05 21.17
C ILE A 80 3.40 1.14 20.83
N LYS A 81 4.27 0.52 21.64
CA LYS A 81 5.64 0.24 21.24
C LYS A 81 5.48 -0.53 19.95
N ASN A 82 5.57 0.18 18.84
CA ASN A 82 5.24 -0.34 17.55
C ASN A 82 6.13 -1.57 17.38
N LEU A 83 5.55 -2.76 17.40
CA LEU A 83 6.11 -3.95 16.74
C LEU A 83 6.07 -3.76 15.21
N SER A 84 6.16 -2.52 14.73
CA SER A 84 6.62 -2.21 13.40
C SER A 84 8.11 -2.48 13.45
N PHE A 85 8.54 -3.57 12.84
CA PHE A 85 9.95 -3.84 12.55
C PHE A 85 10.64 -2.69 11.80
N MET A 86 9.86 -1.71 11.33
CA MET A 86 10.32 -0.40 10.88
C MET A 86 10.39 0.60 12.04
N TRP A 87 11.53 0.61 12.74
CA TRP A 87 11.90 1.49 13.86
C TRP A 87 12.27 2.93 13.47
N PHE A 88 12.74 3.16 12.25
CA PHE A 88 13.04 4.49 11.72
C PHE A 88 12.15 4.76 10.51
N LYS A 89 11.45 5.90 10.52
CA LYS A 89 10.55 6.34 9.45
C LYS A 89 10.73 7.84 9.23
N VAL A 90 10.99 8.22 8.00
CA VAL A 90 11.08 9.61 7.57
C VAL A 90 10.17 9.78 6.36
N ASP A 91 9.12 10.58 6.53
CA ASP A 91 8.25 11.00 5.43
C ASP A 91 8.89 12.18 4.71
N PHE A 92 9.04 12.09 3.40
CA PHE A 92 9.66 13.15 2.59
C PHE A 92 8.77 13.60 1.42
N LEU A 93 7.90 12.71 0.90
CA LEU A 93 6.94 13.04 -0.14
C LEU A 93 5.51 13.05 0.42
N PHE A 94 4.80 14.15 0.19
CA PHE A 94 3.42 14.36 0.63
C PHE A 94 2.50 14.51 -0.59
N PRO A 95 1.16 14.46 -0.44
CA PRO A 95 0.24 14.49 -1.57
C PRO A 95 0.47 15.70 -2.49
N LYS A 96 0.86 16.84 -1.93
CA LYS A 96 1.24 18.04 -2.70
C LYS A 96 2.33 17.80 -3.75
N HIS A 97 3.25 16.86 -3.53
CA HIS A 97 4.38 16.58 -4.42
C HIS A 97 4.00 15.60 -5.54
N TYR A 98 3.29 14.52 -5.21
CA TYR A 98 3.03 13.43 -6.16
C TYR A 98 1.62 13.44 -6.76
N LYS A 99 0.65 14.17 -6.18
CA LYS A 99 -0.77 14.07 -6.58
C LYS A 99 -0.99 14.35 -8.06
N LYS A 100 -0.36 15.39 -8.63
CA LYS A 100 -0.53 15.71 -10.06
C LYS A 100 0.01 14.60 -10.96
N ILE A 101 1.17 14.03 -10.61
CA ILE A 101 1.79 12.94 -11.36
C ILE A 101 0.93 11.68 -11.25
N ALA A 102 0.56 11.31 -10.03
CA ALA A 102 -0.30 10.16 -9.77
C ALA A 102 -1.68 10.30 -10.45
N ASP A 103 -2.31 11.47 -10.38
CA ASP A 103 -3.59 11.74 -11.05
C ASP A 103 -3.49 11.53 -12.57
N ASN A 104 -2.40 11.98 -13.20
CA ASN A 104 -2.16 11.79 -14.63
C ASN A 104 -1.90 10.31 -14.99
N LEU A 105 -1.38 9.51 -14.07
CA LEU A 105 -1.05 8.09 -14.32
C LEU A 105 -2.20 7.13 -13.96
N LYS A 106 -3.32 7.64 -13.43
CA LYS A 106 -4.50 6.83 -13.07
C LYS A 106 -5.07 6.00 -14.22
N PHE A 107 -4.92 6.45 -15.46
CA PHE A 107 -5.41 5.69 -16.62
C PHE A 107 -4.74 4.31 -16.72
N LEU A 108 -3.49 4.17 -16.27
CA LEU A 108 -2.77 2.89 -16.29
C LEU A 108 -3.37 1.86 -15.32
N ILE A 109 -4.08 2.31 -14.28
CA ILE A 109 -4.74 1.45 -13.29
C ILE A 109 -6.11 0.95 -13.75
N ASN A 110 -6.60 1.43 -14.90
CA ASN A 110 -7.84 0.91 -15.48
C ASN A 110 -7.71 -0.61 -15.67
N PRO A 111 -8.65 -1.45 -15.16
CA PRO A 111 -8.53 -2.91 -15.24
C PRO A 111 -8.27 -3.47 -16.64
N TYR A 112 -8.77 -2.81 -17.69
CA TYR A 112 -8.55 -3.23 -19.08
C TYR A 112 -7.11 -3.00 -19.57
N ILE A 113 -6.38 -2.06 -18.96
CA ILE A 113 -4.98 -1.77 -19.26
C ILE A 113 -4.08 -2.51 -18.27
N PHE A 114 -4.41 -2.43 -16.99
CA PHE A 114 -3.59 -2.92 -15.89
C PHE A 114 -3.22 -4.40 -16.04
N TRP A 115 -4.19 -5.29 -16.21
CA TRP A 115 -3.92 -6.73 -16.23
C TRP A 115 -3.14 -7.19 -17.48
N PRO A 116 -3.55 -6.81 -18.71
CA PRO A 116 -2.78 -7.20 -19.90
C PRO A 116 -1.35 -6.66 -19.87
N VAL A 117 -1.17 -5.38 -19.50
CA VAL A 117 0.16 -4.76 -19.47
C VAL A 117 1.01 -5.37 -18.37
N LEU A 118 0.47 -5.57 -17.16
CA LEU A 118 1.19 -6.24 -16.07
C LEU A 118 1.65 -7.63 -16.51
N SER A 119 0.77 -8.45 -17.08
CA SER A 119 1.12 -9.80 -17.50
C SER A 119 2.19 -9.81 -18.59
N VAL A 120 2.03 -9.01 -19.65
CA VAL A 120 2.97 -8.99 -20.77
C VAL A 120 4.33 -8.44 -20.33
N PHE A 121 4.35 -7.34 -19.58
CA PHE A 121 5.60 -6.69 -19.18
C PHE A 121 6.31 -7.47 -18.10
N LEU A 122 5.60 -8.09 -17.15
CA LEU A 122 6.22 -8.96 -16.17
C LEU A 122 6.86 -10.18 -16.84
N LEU A 123 6.16 -10.83 -17.77
CA LEU A 123 6.72 -11.95 -18.54
C LEU A 123 7.94 -11.51 -19.37
N PHE A 124 7.89 -10.33 -19.99
CA PHE A 124 9.00 -9.77 -20.74
C PHE A 124 10.26 -9.60 -19.88
N ASN A 125 10.12 -8.98 -18.70
CA ASN A 125 11.24 -8.75 -17.77
C ASN A 125 11.79 -10.09 -17.25
N VAL A 126 10.91 -11.02 -16.85
CA VAL A 126 11.32 -12.36 -16.38
C VAL A 126 12.05 -13.14 -17.48
N TYR A 127 11.54 -13.12 -18.71
CA TYR A 127 12.19 -13.80 -19.84
C TYR A 127 13.61 -13.26 -20.10
N HIS A 128 13.77 -11.92 -20.10
CA HIS A 128 15.08 -11.31 -20.34
C HIS A 128 16.05 -11.53 -19.17
N LEU A 129 15.57 -11.56 -17.93
CA LEU A 129 16.39 -11.89 -16.77
C LEU A 129 17.02 -13.29 -16.87
N PHE A 130 16.30 -14.27 -17.43
CA PHE A 130 16.83 -15.63 -17.62
C PHE A 130 17.57 -15.84 -18.95
N SER A 131 17.29 -15.04 -19.98
CA SER A 131 17.84 -15.22 -21.33
C SER A 131 19.12 -14.43 -21.58
N LEU A 132 19.31 -13.31 -20.87
CA LEU A 132 20.54 -12.54 -20.99
C LEU A 132 21.69 -13.35 -20.38
N PRO A 133 22.79 -13.59 -21.13
CA PRO A 133 23.98 -14.18 -20.53
C PRO A 133 24.41 -13.29 -19.37
N GLN A 134 24.59 -13.88 -18.18
CA GLN A 134 25.19 -13.16 -17.07
C GLN A 134 26.57 -12.74 -17.52
N TYR A 135 26.69 -11.45 -17.84
CA TYR A 135 27.80 -10.84 -18.57
C TYR A 135 29.14 -11.37 -18.06
N GLU A 136 29.92 -12.01 -18.96
CA GLU A 136 31.32 -12.31 -18.69
C GLU A 136 32.02 -10.98 -18.39
N LYS A 137 32.69 -10.91 -17.23
CA LYS A 137 33.49 -9.74 -16.81
C LYS A 137 34.30 -9.19 -18.00
N SER A 138 33.86 -8.09 -18.61
CA SER A 138 34.75 -7.36 -19.50
C SER A 138 35.74 -6.61 -18.62
N ASP A 139 37.03 -6.88 -18.82
CA ASP A 139 38.18 -6.27 -18.16
C ASP A 139 38.32 -4.77 -18.48
N TYR A 140 37.39 -3.95 -18.01
CA TYR A 140 37.49 -2.49 -18.09
C TYR A 140 37.67 -1.92 -16.68
N CYS A 141 38.93 -1.61 -16.37
CA CYS A 141 39.34 -0.74 -15.27
C CYS A 141 38.83 0.69 -15.53
N VAL A 142 37.54 0.92 -15.36
CA VAL A 142 36.94 2.26 -15.29
C VAL A 142 36.27 2.37 -13.93
N ASP A 143 36.62 3.44 -13.22
CA ASP A 143 36.22 3.88 -11.89
C ASP A 143 34.93 3.21 -11.35
N THR A 144 35.11 1.98 -10.84
CA THR A 144 34.00 1.04 -10.63
C THR A 144 33.03 1.56 -9.58
N ILE A 145 33.54 2.36 -8.65
CA ILE A 145 32.78 3.02 -7.59
C ILE A 145 31.78 4.03 -8.15
N GLY A 146 32.16 4.83 -9.15
CA GLY A 146 31.29 5.83 -9.75
C GLY A 146 30.10 5.21 -10.47
N ILE A 147 30.34 4.14 -11.24
CA ILE A 147 29.29 3.40 -11.96
C ILE A 147 28.31 2.75 -10.98
N TYR A 148 28.81 2.10 -9.93
CA TYR A 148 27.92 1.51 -8.91
C TYR A 148 27.14 2.59 -8.16
N PHE A 149 27.77 3.70 -7.78
CA PHE A 149 27.09 4.80 -7.10
C PHE A 149 25.91 5.34 -7.93
N ILE A 150 26.15 5.58 -9.22
CA ILE A 150 25.09 6.03 -10.14
C ILE A 150 24.01 4.93 -10.29
N THR A 151 24.41 3.67 -10.44
CA THR A 151 23.46 2.53 -10.51
C THR A 151 22.54 2.48 -9.29
N TYR A 152 23.09 2.61 -8.07
CA TYR A 152 22.29 2.67 -6.84
C TYR A 152 21.38 3.89 -6.77
N LEU A 153 21.82 5.04 -7.30
CA LEU A 153 20.97 6.23 -7.39
C LEU A 153 19.76 5.99 -8.32
N PHE A 154 19.94 5.30 -9.44
CA PHE A 154 18.83 4.91 -10.31
C PHE A 154 17.88 3.92 -9.63
N LEU A 155 18.41 2.93 -8.90
CA LEU A 155 17.59 1.99 -8.12
C LEU A 155 16.76 2.70 -7.05
N PHE A 156 17.32 3.72 -6.41
CA PHE A 156 16.58 4.56 -5.46
C PHE A 156 15.39 5.26 -6.14
N VAL A 157 15.59 5.79 -7.35
CA VAL A 157 14.50 6.42 -8.13
C VAL A 157 13.44 5.39 -8.54
N ILE A 158 13.85 4.17 -8.93
CA ILE A 158 12.95 3.06 -9.25
C ILE A 158 12.04 2.73 -8.06
N LEU A 159 12.59 2.66 -6.84
CA LEU A 159 11.79 2.38 -5.64
C LEU A 159 10.79 3.51 -5.34
N ILE A 160 11.15 4.78 -5.59
CA ILE A 160 10.18 5.87 -5.50
C ILE A 160 9.04 5.69 -6.53
N ILE A 161 9.36 5.26 -7.74
CA ILE A 161 8.36 4.97 -8.79
C ILE A 161 7.49 3.77 -8.41
N HIS A 162 8.05 2.75 -7.74
CA HIS A 162 7.30 1.63 -7.17
C HIS A 162 6.25 2.13 -6.16
N GLU A 163 6.67 2.94 -5.19
CA GLU A 163 5.74 3.53 -4.21
C GLU A 163 4.72 4.47 -4.85
N LEU A 164 5.11 5.19 -5.91
CA LEU A 164 4.18 6.01 -6.70
C LEU A 164 3.09 5.15 -7.34
N GLY A 165 3.39 3.91 -7.74
CA GLY A 165 2.39 2.94 -8.22
C GLY A 165 1.30 2.67 -7.19
N HIS A 166 1.67 2.35 -5.95
CA HIS A 166 0.73 2.13 -4.84
C HIS A 166 -0.15 3.35 -4.57
N VAL A 167 0.46 4.54 -4.52
CA VAL A 167 -0.26 5.81 -4.35
C VAL A 167 -1.23 6.05 -5.50
N THR A 168 -0.78 5.85 -6.74
CA THR A 168 -1.61 6.06 -7.94
C THR A 168 -2.83 5.15 -7.93
N ALA A 169 -2.66 3.87 -7.62
CA ALA A 169 -3.77 2.93 -7.52
C ALA A 169 -4.73 3.26 -6.36
N THR A 170 -4.19 3.70 -5.22
CA THR A 170 -5.01 4.13 -4.07
C THR A 170 -5.89 5.33 -4.44
N GLN A 171 -5.32 6.32 -5.13
CA GLN A 171 -6.04 7.50 -5.60
C GLN A 171 -7.01 7.18 -6.74
N PHE A 172 -6.73 6.18 -7.59
CA PHE A 172 -7.66 5.68 -8.61
C PHE A 172 -8.94 5.13 -7.96
N PHE A 173 -8.80 4.39 -6.85
CA PHE A 173 -9.95 3.92 -6.06
C PHE A 173 -10.53 4.96 -5.10
N LYS A 174 -10.18 6.24 -5.29
CA LYS A 174 -10.69 7.39 -4.52
C LYS A 174 -10.40 7.32 -3.01
N GLN A 175 -9.36 6.58 -2.61
CA GLN A 175 -8.89 6.56 -1.23
C GLN A 175 -7.82 7.63 -0.99
N LYS A 176 -7.77 8.15 0.24
CA LYS A 176 -6.75 9.13 0.64
C LYS A 176 -5.40 8.46 0.82
N THR A 177 -4.34 9.15 0.42
CA THR A 177 -2.93 8.77 0.61
C THR A 177 -2.25 9.79 1.53
N TYR A 178 -1.31 9.35 2.35
CA TYR A 178 -0.70 10.21 3.37
C TYR A 178 0.70 10.67 3.02
N SER A 179 1.63 9.75 2.81
CA SER A 179 3.02 10.07 2.50
C SER A 179 3.69 8.96 1.70
N ILE A 180 4.81 9.30 1.05
CA ILE A 180 5.84 8.34 0.67
C ILE A 180 7.07 8.69 1.52
N GLY A 181 7.62 7.67 2.14
CA GLY A 181 8.69 7.78 3.11
C GLY A 181 9.76 6.72 2.91
N PHE A 182 10.79 6.88 3.72
CA PHE A 182 11.91 5.97 3.81
C PHE A 182 11.98 5.45 5.23
N GLY A 183 12.25 4.16 5.39
CA GLY A 183 12.42 3.56 6.70
C GLY A 183 13.48 2.47 6.70
N LEU A 184 13.86 2.07 7.91
CA LEU A 184 14.72 0.91 8.11
C LEU A 184 13.85 -0.24 8.58
N TYR A 185 13.65 -1.27 7.75
CA TYR A 185 13.07 -2.52 8.19
C TYR A 185 14.20 -3.39 8.77
N LEU A 186 14.26 -3.51 10.09
CA LEU A 186 15.45 -4.03 10.79
C LEU A 186 16.70 -3.21 10.40
N ILE A 187 17.64 -3.79 9.66
CA ILE A 187 18.84 -3.11 9.15
C ILE A 187 18.73 -2.68 7.69
N PHE A 188 17.66 -3.06 6.98
CA PHE A 188 17.53 -2.85 5.55
C PHE A 188 16.78 -1.55 5.24
N PRO A 189 17.32 -0.69 4.36
CA PRO A 189 16.63 0.49 3.87
C PRO A 189 15.47 0.10 2.96
N VAL A 190 14.28 0.64 3.23
CA VAL A 190 13.04 0.33 2.49
C VAL A 190 12.22 1.60 2.28
N PHE A 191 11.70 1.78 1.07
CA PHE A 191 10.69 2.81 0.80
C PHE A 191 9.30 2.32 1.17
N TYR A 192 8.42 3.23 1.56
CA TYR A 192 7.03 2.90 1.80
C TYR A 192 6.11 4.03 1.36
N ALA A 193 4.96 3.67 0.82
CA ALA A 193 3.80 4.54 0.68
C ALA A 193 2.79 4.26 1.80
N ASP A 194 2.41 5.31 2.55
CA ASP A 194 1.29 5.21 3.48
C ASP A 194 -0.04 5.29 2.71
N VAL A 195 -0.52 4.10 2.39
CA VAL A 195 -1.79 3.81 1.73
C VAL A 195 -2.77 3.13 2.69
N THR A 196 -2.70 3.40 3.99
CA THR A 196 -3.50 2.70 5.02
C THR A 196 -5.01 2.64 4.71
N ASN A 197 -5.57 3.63 4.01
CA ASN A 197 -6.98 3.64 3.62
C ASN A 197 -7.39 2.54 2.63
N ILE A 198 -6.46 1.78 2.07
CA ILE A 198 -6.79 0.63 1.20
C ILE A 198 -7.54 -0.45 1.97
N TRP A 199 -7.45 -0.49 3.31
CA TRP A 199 -8.16 -1.47 4.13
C TRP A 199 -9.69 -1.36 4.03
N ALA A 200 -10.19 -0.16 3.68
CA ALA A 200 -11.59 0.09 3.35
C ALA A 200 -12.05 -0.51 2.01
N LEU A 201 -11.10 -0.89 1.14
CA LEU A 201 -11.40 -1.40 -0.19
C LEU A 201 -11.72 -2.91 -0.17
N SER A 202 -12.58 -3.30 -1.10
CA SER A 202 -12.83 -4.71 -1.44
C SER A 202 -11.54 -5.46 -1.76
N LYS A 203 -11.51 -6.78 -1.51
CA LYS A 203 -10.33 -7.65 -1.74
C LYS A 203 -9.67 -7.43 -3.12
N TYR A 204 -10.46 -7.41 -4.19
CA TYR A 204 -9.94 -7.25 -5.54
C TYR A 204 -9.21 -5.92 -5.76
N LYS A 205 -9.80 -4.81 -5.29
CA LYS A 205 -9.18 -3.47 -5.38
C LYS A 205 -7.89 -3.40 -4.55
N ARG A 206 -7.85 -4.03 -3.38
CA ARG A 206 -6.61 -4.15 -2.58
C ARG A 206 -5.52 -4.92 -3.31
N ILE A 207 -5.86 -6.00 -4.01
CA ILE A 207 -4.90 -6.75 -4.85
C ILE A 207 -4.29 -5.83 -5.92
N VAL A 208 -5.13 -5.06 -6.63
CA VAL A 208 -4.63 -4.10 -7.63
C VAL A 208 -3.68 -3.08 -6.99
N VAL A 209 -4.02 -2.51 -5.83
CA VAL A 209 -3.12 -1.58 -5.15
C VAL A 209 -1.81 -2.25 -4.75
N ASN A 210 -1.86 -3.46 -4.18
CA ASN A 210 -0.66 -4.20 -3.77
C ASN A 210 0.22 -4.62 -4.95
N LEU A 211 -0.34 -4.83 -6.13
CA LEU A 211 0.41 -5.14 -7.35
C LEU A 211 0.88 -3.89 -8.11
N ALA A 212 0.36 -2.71 -7.76
CA ALA A 212 0.63 -1.49 -8.52
C ALA A 212 2.11 -1.06 -8.51
N GLY A 213 2.84 -1.34 -7.42
CA GLY A 213 4.28 -1.09 -7.38
C GLY A 213 5.05 -1.95 -8.38
N ILE A 214 4.81 -3.27 -8.38
CA ILE A 214 5.38 -4.22 -9.34
C ILE A 214 4.98 -3.84 -10.78
N PHE A 215 3.73 -3.42 -10.98
CA PHE A 215 3.24 -2.96 -12.27
C PHE A 215 4.04 -1.78 -12.82
N PHE A 216 4.24 -0.73 -12.02
CA PHE A 216 5.03 0.44 -12.43
C PHE A 216 6.49 0.07 -12.69
N GLN A 217 7.06 -0.77 -11.84
CA GLN A 217 8.43 -1.29 -11.97
C GLN A 217 8.60 -2.14 -13.24
N SER A 218 7.59 -2.92 -13.63
CA SER A 218 7.62 -3.72 -14.86
C SER A 218 7.60 -2.85 -16.13
N ILE A 219 6.82 -1.77 -16.14
CA ILE A 219 6.83 -0.76 -17.21
C ILE A 219 8.21 -0.11 -17.31
N LEU A 220 8.78 0.28 -16.16
CA LEU A 220 10.10 0.88 -16.12
C LEU A 220 11.18 -0.08 -16.62
N GLY A 221 11.10 -1.37 -16.28
CA GLY A 221 12.01 -2.40 -16.81
C GLY A 221 11.98 -2.49 -18.34
N VAL A 222 10.78 -2.49 -18.95
CA VAL A 222 10.66 -2.45 -20.43
C VAL A 222 11.26 -1.17 -21.01
N LEU A 223 11.03 -0.02 -20.39
CA LEU A 223 11.60 1.25 -20.84
C LEU A 223 13.13 1.25 -20.74
N LEU A 224 13.69 0.76 -19.63
CA LEU A 224 15.13 0.60 -19.44
C LEU A 224 15.73 -0.32 -20.51
N PHE A 225 15.05 -1.44 -20.78
CA PHE A 225 15.46 -2.38 -21.83
C PHE A 225 15.56 -1.71 -23.20
N CYS A 226 14.48 -1.01 -23.61
CA CYS A 226 14.45 -0.29 -24.88
C CYS A 226 15.53 0.79 -24.95
N CYS A 227 15.74 1.54 -23.85
CA CYS A 227 16.75 2.58 -23.78
C CYS A 227 18.16 2.02 -23.97
N TYR A 228 18.55 0.96 -23.27
CA TYR A 228 19.91 0.43 -23.43
C TYR A 228 20.11 -0.29 -24.77
N SER A 229 19.05 -0.89 -25.33
CA SER A 229 19.13 -1.69 -26.55
C SER A 229 19.12 -0.85 -27.82
N TRP A 230 18.34 0.23 -27.87
CA TRP A 230 18.04 0.95 -29.11
C TRP A 230 18.56 2.39 -29.16
N LEU A 231 18.94 3.00 -28.03
CA LEU A 231 19.57 4.31 -28.06
C LEU A 231 21.06 4.17 -28.36
N ASP A 232 21.56 4.99 -29.27
CA ASP A 232 23.00 5.13 -29.52
C ASP A 232 23.59 6.09 -28.47
N ILE A 233 23.92 5.53 -27.31
CA ILE A 233 24.46 6.22 -26.14
C ILE A 233 25.85 5.72 -25.80
N ASN A 234 26.59 6.53 -25.04
CA ASN A 234 27.92 6.18 -24.54
C ASN A 234 27.90 4.81 -23.85
N THR A 235 28.93 4.00 -24.08
CA THR A 235 29.12 2.65 -23.52
C THR A 235 28.93 2.61 -22.01
N ASN A 236 29.50 3.58 -21.27
CA ASN A 236 29.37 3.64 -19.82
C ASN A 236 27.91 3.81 -19.35
N VAL A 237 27.13 4.60 -20.09
CA VAL A 237 25.71 4.83 -19.78
C VAL A 237 24.89 3.59 -20.12
N LYS A 238 25.25 2.90 -21.21
CA LYS A 238 24.63 1.64 -21.61
C LYS A 238 24.85 0.55 -20.55
N ASP A 239 26.05 0.46 -19.99
CA ASP A 239 26.37 -0.48 -18.90
C ASP A 239 25.59 -0.17 -17.62
N ILE A 240 25.47 1.12 -17.25
CA ILE A 240 24.63 1.54 -16.12
C ILE A 240 23.18 1.11 -16.35
N LEU A 241 22.60 1.42 -17.50
CA LEU A 241 21.20 1.07 -17.80
C LEU A 241 20.96 -0.44 -17.82
N HIS A 242 21.92 -1.21 -18.35
CA HIS A 242 21.87 -2.67 -18.32
C HIS A 242 21.92 -3.21 -16.89
N ASN A 243 22.83 -2.72 -16.05
CA ASN A 243 22.93 -3.13 -14.64
C ASN A 243 21.67 -2.75 -13.86
N VAL A 244 21.15 -1.54 -14.07
CA VAL A 244 19.90 -1.08 -13.47
C VAL A 244 18.73 -1.96 -13.92
N PHE A 245 18.65 -2.33 -15.21
CA PHE A 245 17.62 -3.22 -15.73
C PHE A 245 17.66 -4.62 -15.10
N ILE A 246 18.84 -5.20 -14.93
CA ILE A 246 18.99 -6.53 -14.31
C ILE A 246 18.61 -6.52 -12.83
N ILE A 247 18.94 -5.45 -12.10
CA ILE A 247 18.69 -5.36 -10.65
C ILE A 247 17.25 -4.95 -10.33
N ASN A 248 16.59 -4.20 -11.23
CA ASN A 248 15.19 -3.79 -11.13
C ASN A 248 14.22 -4.97 -11.19
#